data_AF-A0A819TYX7-F1
#
_entry.id   AF-A0A819TYX7-F1
#
_cell.length_a   1.000
_cell.length_b   1.000
_cell.length_c   1.000
_cell.angle_alpha   90.00
_cell.angle_beta   90.00
_cell.angle_gamma   90.00
#
_symmetry.space_group_name_H-M   'P 1'
#
loop_
_entity.id
_entity.type
_entity.pdbx_description
1 polymer ?
#
loop_
_entity_poly.entity_id
_entity_poly.type
_entity_poly.pdbx_seq_one_letter_code
_entity_poly.pdbx_strand_id
1 'polypeptide(L)'
;MCIKESDDLNESSLTPTDILSFCDEDFYKVVEKFAGSAEAKLLEAQGIRSVYSFLNTEDVFAILSISCPVLNDIKRLVCFEADDRTYTVKPGCRGSIRYLYQLLYQKHEEHLKEHTLKSKRIKPPPLVDNNHVLQDIFQDFSETDLSSSVPQQSSTQAG
;
A
#
# COMPACT_ATOMS: atom_id res chain seq x y z
N MET A 1 -24.48 -34.28 -16.04
CA MET A 1 -24.04 -33.35 -14.98
C MET A 1 -23.05 -32.39 -15.60
N CYS A 2 -23.38 -31.11 -15.59
CA CYS A 2 -22.60 -30.07 -16.28
C CYS A 2 -21.22 -29.93 -15.66
N ILE A 3 -20.20 -30.11 -16.49
CA ILE A 3 -18.84 -29.65 -16.21
C ILE A 3 -18.93 -28.13 -16.25
N LYS A 4 -18.80 -27.46 -15.10
CA LYS A 4 -18.59 -26.02 -15.08
C LYS A 4 -17.14 -25.81 -15.47
N GLU A 5 -16.91 -25.36 -16.70
CA GLU A 5 -15.70 -24.64 -17.07
C GLU A 5 -15.44 -23.60 -15.99
N SER A 6 -14.34 -23.79 -15.29
CA SER A 6 -13.75 -22.75 -14.46
C SER A 6 -13.01 -21.89 -15.46
N ASP A 7 -13.42 -20.64 -15.63
CA ASP A 7 -12.66 -19.67 -16.42
C ASP A 7 -11.27 -19.56 -15.79
N ASP A 8 -10.33 -20.32 -16.35
CA ASP A 8 -8.92 -20.26 -16.06
C ASP A 8 -8.46 -18.84 -16.41
N LEU A 9 -8.28 -18.04 -15.37
CA LEU A 9 -7.40 -16.88 -15.42
C LEU A 9 -6.01 -17.40 -15.77
N ASN A 10 -5.76 -17.45 -17.08
CA ASN A 10 -4.55 -17.84 -17.75
C ASN A 10 -3.34 -17.32 -16.95
N GLU A 11 -2.56 -18.24 -16.40
CA GLU A 11 -1.32 -18.00 -15.65
C GLU A 11 -0.31 -17.16 -16.46
N SER A 12 -0.52 -17.05 -17.78
CA SER A 12 0.34 -16.34 -18.72
C SER A 12 -0.13 -14.93 -19.14
N SER A 13 -1.26 -14.40 -18.65
CA SER A 13 -1.79 -13.09 -19.11
C SER A 13 -1.79 -11.96 -18.08
N LEU A 14 -1.45 -12.23 -16.82
CA LEU A 14 -1.24 -11.17 -15.84
C LEU A 14 0.14 -10.55 -16.08
N THR A 15 0.16 -9.42 -16.79
CA THR A 15 1.41 -8.68 -16.98
C THR A 15 1.95 -8.21 -15.61
N PRO A 16 3.28 -8.16 -15.41
CA PRO A 16 3.89 -7.84 -14.11
C PRO A 16 3.44 -6.51 -13.49
N THR A 17 3.03 -5.56 -14.33
CA THR A 17 2.60 -4.22 -13.90
C THR A 17 1.18 -4.22 -13.32
N ASP A 18 0.32 -5.12 -13.77
CA ASP A 18 -1.12 -5.08 -13.48
C ASP A 18 -1.43 -5.53 -12.04
N ILE A 19 -0.68 -6.52 -11.55
CA ILE A 19 -0.86 -7.04 -10.19
C ILE A 19 -0.54 -5.99 -9.13
N LEU A 20 0.45 -5.12 -9.38
CA LEU A 20 0.84 -4.06 -8.43
C LEU A 20 -0.21 -2.94 -8.34
N SER A 21 -1.07 -2.79 -9.35
CA SER A 21 -2.20 -1.86 -9.34
C SER A 21 -3.47 -2.42 -8.71
N PHE A 22 -3.51 -3.70 -8.35
CA PHE A 22 -4.71 -4.31 -7.78
C PHE A 22 -5.08 -3.71 -6.43
N CYS A 23 -6.36 -3.36 -6.34
CA CYS A 23 -7.01 -2.84 -5.16
C CYS A 23 -8.35 -3.56 -4.96
N ASP A 24 -8.85 -3.51 -3.72
CA ASP A 24 -10.15 -4.04 -3.31
C ASP A 24 -10.34 -5.50 -3.72
N GLU A 25 -11.44 -5.80 -4.39
CA GLU A 25 -11.84 -7.16 -4.78
C GLU A 25 -10.76 -7.89 -5.59
N ASP A 26 -10.08 -7.21 -6.51
CA ASP A 26 -9.06 -7.85 -7.34
C ASP A 26 -7.80 -8.15 -6.52
N PHE A 27 -7.48 -7.32 -5.53
CA PHE A 27 -6.44 -7.63 -4.56
C PHE A 27 -6.81 -8.86 -3.73
N TYR A 28 -8.04 -8.93 -3.21
CA TYR A 28 -8.47 -10.08 -2.40
C TYR A 28 -8.52 -11.38 -3.20
N LYS A 29 -8.92 -11.36 -4.47
CA LYS A 29 -8.84 -12.54 -5.36
C LYS A 29 -7.42 -13.05 -5.53
N VAL A 30 -6.45 -12.15 -5.67
CA VAL A 30 -5.03 -12.55 -5.73
C VAL A 30 -4.59 -13.16 -4.40
N VAL A 31 -4.94 -12.54 -3.28
CA VAL A 31 -4.62 -13.10 -1.96
C VAL A 31 -5.25 -14.48 -1.79
N GLU A 32 -6.51 -14.67 -2.17
CA GLU A 32 -7.20 -15.95 -2.08
C GLU A 32 -6.52 -17.02 -2.94
N LYS A 33 -6.09 -16.66 -4.16
CA LYS A 33 -5.38 -17.58 -5.07
C LYS A 33 -4.03 -18.04 -4.52
N PHE A 34 -3.25 -17.13 -3.92
CA PHE A 34 -1.88 -17.42 -3.51
C PHE A 34 -1.71 -17.79 -2.03
N ALA A 35 -2.52 -17.21 -1.16
CA ALA A 35 -2.40 -17.36 0.29
C ALA A 35 -3.55 -18.13 0.93
N GLY A 36 -4.75 -18.07 0.33
CA GLY A 36 -5.95 -18.76 0.80
C GLY A 36 -7.09 -17.82 1.20
N SER A 37 -8.30 -18.37 1.31
CA SER A 37 -9.51 -17.59 1.60
C SER A 37 -9.56 -17.06 3.04
N ALA A 38 -8.90 -17.74 3.98
CA ALA A 38 -8.82 -17.29 5.37
C ALA A 38 -7.93 -16.04 5.49
N GLU A 39 -6.83 -16.03 4.75
CA GLU A 39 -5.87 -14.93 4.64
C GLU A 39 -6.49 -13.73 3.95
N ALA A 40 -7.25 -13.93 2.87
CA ALA A 40 -7.98 -12.86 2.19
C ALA A 40 -8.95 -12.15 3.15
N LYS A 41 -9.77 -12.91 3.89
CA LYS A 41 -10.69 -12.36 4.90
C LYS A 41 -9.97 -11.62 6.02
N LEU A 42 -8.81 -12.11 6.44
CA LEU A 42 -7.99 -11.44 7.45
C LEU A 42 -7.49 -10.08 6.98
N LEU A 43 -7.07 -9.96 5.72
CA LEU A 43 -6.65 -8.68 5.14
C LEU A 43 -7.83 -7.73 4.95
N GLU A 44 -8.97 -8.26 4.51
CA GLU A 44 -10.21 -7.50 4.35
C GLU A 44 -10.68 -6.89 5.66
N ALA A 45 -10.71 -7.68 6.75
CA ALA A 45 -11.10 -7.21 8.07
C ALA A 45 -10.16 -6.14 8.65
N GLN A 46 -8.92 -6.08 8.18
CA GLN A 46 -7.94 -5.04 8.53
C GLN A 46 -8.05 -3.78 7.67
N GLY A 47 -8.83 -3.82 6.59
CA GLY A 47 -8.85 -2.75 5.60
C GLY A 47 -7.57 -2.68 4.76
N ILE A 48 -6.80 -3.76 4.68
CA ILE A 48 -5.64 -3.87 3.79
C ILE A 48 -6.17 -4.17 2.40
N ARG A 49 -6.31 -3.13 1.59
CA ARG A 49 -7.09 -3.13 0.35
C ARG A 49 -6.24 -3.09 -0.92
N SER A 50 -4.93 -3.13 -0.82
CA SER A 50 -4.04 -3.06 -1.98
C SER A 50 -2.68 -3.68 -1.72
N VAL A 51 -1.96 -4.01 -2.78
CA VAL A 51 -0.58 -4.49 -2.70
C VAL A 51 0.30 -3.51 -1.91
N TYR A 52 0.16 -2.21 -2.15
CA TYR A 52 0.94 -1.19 -1.45
C TYR A 52 0.65 -1.18 0.06
N SER A 53 -0.62 -1.23 0.47
CA SER A 53 -0.98 -1.29 1.89
C SER A 53 -0.47 -2.56 2.56
N PHE A 54 -0.53 -3.69 1.85
CA PHE A 54 -0.04 -4.98 2.32
C PHE A 54 1.47 -4.98 2.53
N LEU A 55 2.25 -4.46 1.57
CA LEU A 55 3.71 -4.41 1.67
C LEU A 55 4.21 -3.48 2.79
N ASN A 56 3.42 -2.48 3.16
CA ASN A 56 3.73 -1.54 4.25
C ASN A 56 3.16 -1.99 5.62
N THR A 57 2.47 -3.12 5.68
CA THR A 57 1.95 -3.65 6.95
C THR A 57 3.04 -4.45 7.67
N GLU A 58 3.37 -4.07 8.91
CA GLU A 58 4.43 -4.73 9.70
C GLU A 58 4.05 -6.15 10.15
N ASP A 59 2.87 -6.31 10.77
CA ASP A 59 2.36 -7.61 11.21
C ASP A 59 0.86 -7.75 10.95
N VAL A 60 0.53 -8.50 9.90
CA VAL A 60 -0.83 -8.84 9.49
C VAL A 60 -1.61 -9.61 10.57
N PHE A 61 -0.93 -10.32 11.46
CA PHE A 61 -1.60 -11.14 12.48
C PHE A 61 -1.81 -10.39 13.79
N ALA A 62 -1.25 -9.19 13.96
CA ALA A 62 -1.35 -8.42 15.20
C ALA A 62 -2.80 -8.10 15.58
N ILE A 63 -3.67 -7.88 14.60
CA ILE A 63 -5.10 -7.60 14.83
C ILE A 63 -5.82 -8.73 15.58
N LEU A 64 -5.34 -9.97 15.50
CA LEU A 64 -5.95 -11.13 16.15
C LEU A 64 -5.83 -11.08 17.68
N SER A 65 -4.99 -10.22 18.23
CA SER A 65 -4.95 -9.94 19.67
C SER A 65 -6.17 -9.16 20.17
N ILE A 66 -6.89 -8.47 19.29
CA ILE A 66 -8.05 -7.66 19.64
C ILE A 66 -9.25 -8.56 19.95
N SER A 67 -9.95 -8.26 21.04
CA SER A 67 -11.23 -8.89 21.38
C SER A 67 -12.35 -8.19 20.62
N CYS A 68 -12.71 -8.71 19.44
CA CYS A 68 -13.76 -8.16 18.59
C CYS A 68 -14.62 -9.30 18.02
N PRO A 69 -15.97 -9.23 18.10
CA PRO A 69 -16.86 -10.25 17.55
C PRO A 69 -16.61 -10.56 16.08
N VAL A 70 -16.31 -9.52 15.27
CA VAL A 70 -16.04 -9.66 13.83
C VAL A 70 -14.80 -10.53 13.57
N LEU A 71 -13.82 -10.52 14.48
CA LEU A 71 -12.59 -11.29 14.32
C LEU A 71 -12.71 -12.74 14.81
N ASN A 72 -13.77 -13.10 15.52
CA ASN A 72 -13.91 -14.45 16.09
C ASN A 72 -13.95 -15.53 15.02
N ASP A 73 -14.68 -15.29 13.94
CA ASP A 73 -14.76 -16.23 12.82
C ASP A 73 -13.41 -16.34 12.10
N ILE A 74 -12.71 -15.22 11.95
CA ILE A 74 -11.37 -15.19 11.36
C ILE A 74 -10.38 -15.95 12.24
N LYS A 75 -10.38 -15.75 13.56
CA LYS A 75 -9.53 -16.50 14.51
C LYS A 75 -9.73 -18.00 14.39
N ARG A 76 -10.96 -18.48 14.23
CA ARG A 76 -11.23 -19.92 14.03
C ARG A 76 -10.64 -20.47 12.73
N LEU A 77 -10.58 -19.63 11.69
CA LEU A 77 -9.98 -20.01 10.41
C LEU A 77 -8.45 -20.02 10.48
N VAL A 78 -7.84 -18.99 11.07
CA VAL A 78 -6.38 -18.77 11.00
C VAL A 78 -5.60 -19.23 12.22
N CYS A 79 -6.25 -19.54 13.35
CA CYS A 79 -5.61 -19.95 14.60
C CYS A 79 -6.02 -21.35 15.04
N PHE A 80 -5.18 -21.96 15.88
CA PHE A 80 -5.58 -22.98 16.83
C PHE A 80 -5.98 -22.30 18.15
N GLU A 81 -7.11 -22.73 18.72
CA GLU A 81 -7.55 -22.33 20.07
C GLU A 81 -7.09 -23.40 21.06
N ALA A 82 -6.40 -22.98 22.12
CA ALA A 82 -6.03 -23.84 23.23
C ALA A 82 -7.13 -23.87 24.30
N ASP A 83 -7.07 -24.83 25.22
CA ASP A 83 -8.09 -25.03 26.26
C ASP A 83 -8.24 -23.81 27.21
N ASP A 84 -7.19 -23.00 27.33
CA ASP A 84 -7.17 -21.76 28.11
C ASP A 84 -7.69 -20.54 27.32
N ARG A 85 -8.26 -20.77 26.13
CA ARG A 85 -8.74 -19.75 25.18
C ARG A 85 -7.65 -18.84 24.63
N THR A 86 -6.39 -19.26 24.70
CA THR A 86 -5.32 -18.59 23.94
C THR A 86 -5.35 -19.04 22.48
N TYR A 87 -4.96 -18.13 21.58
CA TYR A 87 -4.96 -18.36 20.14
C TYR A 87 -3.53 -18.36 19.61
N THR A 88 -3.18 -19.40 18.86
CA THR A 88 -1.90 -19.49 18.13
C THR A 88 -2.17 -19.55 16.65
N VAL A 89 -1.61 -18.62 15.88
CA VAL A 89 -1.76 -18.60 14.41
C VAL A 89 -1.19 -19.89 13.81
N LYS A 90 -1.95 -20.52 12.92
CA LYS A 90 -1.54 -21.73 12.19
C LYS A 90 -0.25 -21.44 11.41
N PRO A 91 0.78 -22.28 11.51
CA PRO A 91 2.04 -22.08 10.78
C PRO A 91 1.84 -21.96 9.27
N GLY A 92 0.87 -22.70 8.71
CA GLY A 92 0.50 -22.62 7.29
C GLY A 92 0.07 -21.21 6.87
N CYS A 93 -0.78 -20.54 7.66
CA CYS A 93 -1.24 -19.18 7.38
C CYS A 93 -0.10 -18.16 7.46
N ARG A 94 0.82 -18.30 8.42
CA ARG A 94 2.03 -17.46 8.48
C ARG A 94 2.90 -17.65 7.25
N GLY A 95 3.08 -18.91 6.83
CA GLY A 95 3.88 -19.27 5.67
C GLY A 95 3.30 -18.70 4.38
N SER A 96 1.99 -18.83 4.18
CA SER A 96 1.30 -18.37 2.96
C SER A 96 1.33 -16.85 2.81
N ILE A 97 1.04 -16.09 3.87
CA ILE A 97 1.18 -14.63 3.88
C ILE A 97 2.62 -14.20 3.63
N ARG A 98 3.60 -14.84 4.28
CA ARG A 98 5.02 -14.52 4.08
C ARG A 98 5.46 -14.77 2.64
N TYR A 99 5.04 -15.89 2.06
CA TYR A 99 5.34 -16.22 0.68
C TYR A 99 4.75 -15.18 -0.29
N LEU A 100 3.47 -14.82 -0.10
CA LEU A 100 2.82 -13.78 -0.90
C LEU A 100 3.53 -12.42 -0.78
N TYR A 101 3.93 -12.03 0.44
CA TYR A 101 4.70 -10.82 0.69
C TYR A 101 6.00 -10.82 -0.11
N GLN A 102 6.78 -11.91 -0.05
CA GLN A 102 8.04 -12.01 -0.79
C GLN A 102 7.83 -11.92 -2.30
N LEU A 103 6.79 -12.58 -2.83
CA LEU A 103 6.45 -12.56 -4.24
C LEU A 103 6.11 -11.13 -4.73
N LEU A 104 5.21 -10.45 -4.01
CA LEU A 104 4.78 -9.09 -4.35
C LEU A 104 5.90 -8.07 -4.14
N TYR A 105 6.73 -8.24 -3.10
CA TYR A 105 7.87 -7.38 -2.85
C TYR A 105 8.92 -7.50 -3.96
N GLN A 106 9.23 -8.73 -4.39
CA GLN A 106 10.14 -8.96 -5.52
C GLN A 106 9.61 -8.28 -6.79
N LYS A 107 8.31 -8.41 -7.08
CA LYS A 107 7.68 -7.76 -8.23
C LYS A 107 7.74 -6.24 -8.15
N HIS A 108 7.52 -5.68 -6.97
CA HIS A 108 7.63 -4.24 -6.73
C HIS A 108 9.05 -3.72 -7.01
N GLU A 109 10.08 -4.43 -6.55
CA GLU A 109 11.49 -4.11 -6.80
C GLU A 109 11.87 -4.20 -8.28
N GLU A 110 11.38 -5.22 -8.99
CA GLU A 110 11.56 -5.36 -10.44
C GLU A 110 10.99 -4.14 -11.19
N HIS A 111 9.77 -3.73 -10.84
CA HIS A 111 9.11 -2.58 -11.46
C HIS A 111 9.84 -1.25 -11.20
N LEU A 112 10.36 -1.04 -9.98
CA LEU A 112 11.11 0.17 -9.62
C LEU A 112 12.43 0.29 -10.41
N LYS A 113 13.13 -0.84 -10.62
CA LYS A 113 14.36 -0.90 -11.43
C LYS A 113 14.11 -0.57 -12.90
N GLU A 114 13.02 -1.06 -13.48
CA GLU A 114 12.67 -0.74 -14.86
C GLU A 114 12.40 0.75 -15.08
N HIS A 115 11.71 1.39 -14.13
CA HIS A 115 11.37 2.81 -14.21
C HIS A 115 12.60 3.71 -14.10
N THR A 116 13.55 3.37 -13.20
CA THR A 116 14.80 4.13 -13.03
C THR A 116 15.75 4.02 -14.23
N LEU A 117 15.79 2.86 -14.90
CA LEU A 117 16.61 2.67 -16.10
C LEU A 117 16.09 3.45 -17.32
N LYS A 118 14.77 3.59 -17.47
CA LYS A 118 14.16 4.37 -18.56
C LYS A 118 14.39 5.88 -18.40
N SER A 119 14.43 6.38 -17.17
CA SER A 119 14.64 7.81 -16.88
C SER A 119 16.06 8.31 -17.21
N LYS A 120 17.07 7.43 -17.20
CA LYS A 120 18.49 7.80 -17.49
C LYS A 120 18.81 8.01 -18.98
N ARG A 121 17.85 7.87 -19.90
CA ARG A 121 18.04 8.08 -21.35
C ARG A 121 17.54 9.43 -21.88
N ILE A 122 17.34 10.41 -21.02
CA ILE A 122 17.15 11.79 -21.48
C ILE A 122 18.54 12.35 -21.81
N LYS A 123 18.90 12.34 -23.10
CA LYS A 123 20.02 13.15 -23.60
C LYS A 123 19.78 14.59 -23.12
N PRO A 124 20.77 15.28 -22.54
CA PRO A 124 20.63 16.71 -22.29
C PRO A 124 20.24 17.38 -23.60
N PRO A 125 19.25 18.30 -23.60
CA PRO A 125 18.95 19.09 -24.78
C PRO A 125 20.24 19.73 -25.28
N PRO A 126 20.48 19.78 -26.61
CA PRO A 126 21.66 20.46 -27.13
C PRO A 126 21.67 21.88 -26.55
N LEU A 127 22.78 22.26 -25.92
CA LEU A 127 23.02 23.61 -25.45
C LEU A 127 22.94 24.53 -26.67
N VAL A 128 21.80 25.22 -26.83
CA VAL A 128 21.66 26.30 -27.79
C VAL A 128 22.38 27.49 -27.17
N ASP A 129 23.47 27.89 -27.81
CA ASP A 129 24.38 28.96 -27.40
C ASP A 129 23.69 30.31 -27.63
N ASN A 130 22.80 30.70 -26.71
CA ASN A 130 22.06 31.97 -26.77
C ASN A 130 22.78 33.05 -25.96
N ASN A 131 23.91 33.51 -26.49
CA ASN A 131 24.41 34.85 -26.19
C ASN A 131 23.55 35.88 -26.92
N HIS A 132 22.37 36.20 -26.40
CA HIS A 132 21.74 37.53 -26.49
C HIS A 132 20.36 37.50 -25.83
N VAL A 133 20.05 38.60 -25.12
CA VAL A 133 18.72 38.99 -24.58
C VAL A 133 18.40 38.49 -23.17
N LEU A 134 19.11 39.01 -22.16
CA LEU A 134 18.51 39.35 -20.85
C LEU A 134 19.22 40.59 -20.29
N GLN A 135 18.80 41.77 -20.74
CA GLN A 135 19.16 43.04 -20.10
C GLN A 135 17.98 43.88 -19.60
N ASP A 136 16.73 43.44 -19.77
CA ASP A 136 15.57 44.28 -19.46
C ASP A 136 14.53 43.61 -18.54
N ILE A 137 14.92 43.06 -17.38
CA ILE A 137 13.93 42.75 -16.32
C ILE A 137 14.55 42.88 -14.93
N PHE A 138 15.06 44.06 -14.57
CA PHE A 138 15.29 44.43 -13.16
C PHE A 138 15.12 45.94 -13.01
N GLN A 139 13.87 46.40 -12.86
CA GLN A 139 13.54 47.68 -12.23
C GLN A 139 12.08 47.65 -11.76
N ASP A 140 11.85 48.20 -10.56
CA ASP A 140 10.60 48.24 -9.76
C ASP A 140 10.15 46.89 -9.19
N PHE A 141 10.07 46.66 -7.87
CA PHE A 141 9.52 47.53 -6.84
C PHE A 141 10.29 47.43 -5.52
N SER A 142 10.76 48.58 -5.05
CA SER A 142 11.04 48.86 -3.65
C SER A 142 9.75 49.27 -2.92
N GLU A 143 9.70 48.89 -1.63
CA GLU A 143 8.87 49.47 -0.56
C GLU A 143 7.36 49.15 -0.54
N THR A 144 6.94 48.36 0.46
CA THR A 144 5.95 48.85 1.43
C THR A 144 5.99 48.06 2.73
N ASP A 145 6.05 48.85 3.79
CA ASP A 145 6.12 48.57 5.20
C ASP A 145 4.80 48.02 5.81
N LEU A 146 4.96 47.40 6.98
CA LEU A 146 4.05 47.34 8.14
C LEU A 146 2.67 46.66 7.99
N SER A 147 2.41 45.62 8.79
CA SER A 147 1.88 45.78 10.16
C SER A 147 1.27 44.48 10.72
N SER A 148 1.29 44.44 12.05
CA SER A 148 0.93 43.43 13.03
C SER A 148 -0.45 42.76 12.90
N SER A 149 -0.59 41.54 13.44
CA SER A 149 -1.40 41.31 14.66
C SER A 149 -1.29 39.86 15.17
N VAL A 150 -0.84 39.75 16.43
CA VAL A 150 -0.85 38.55 17.28
C VAL A 150 -2.13 38.61 18.14
N PRO A 151 -2.91 37.52 18.29
CA PRO A 151 -3.90 37.43 19.35
C PRO A 151 -3.31 36.73 20.59
N GLN A 152 -3.31 37.47 21.69
CA GLN A 152 -2.93 37.04 23.03
C GLN A 152 -4.14 36.43 23.76
N GLN A 153 -3.84 35.53 24.70
CA GLN A 153 -4.75 34.77 25.55
C GLN A 153 -5.75 35.64 26.34
N SER A 154 -6.92 35.06 26.62
CA SER A 154 -7.79 35.50 27.71
C SER A 154 -8.17 34.32 28.59
N SER A 155 -7.58 34.32 29.77
CA SER A 155 -8.01 33.64 30.99
C SER A 155 -9.32 34.25 31.50
N THR A 156 -10.30 33.41 31.85
CA THR A 156 -11.44 33.80 32.69
C THR A 156 -11.60 32.80 33.82
N GLN A 157 -11.57 33.33 35.04
CA GLN A 157 -11.86 32.65 36.30
C GLN A 157 -13.03 33.40 36.96
N ALA A 158 -13.77 32.68 37.81
CA ALA A 158 -14.72 33.12 38.84
C ALA A 158 -16.22 32.86 38.56
N GLY A 159 -16.81 32.13 39.51
CA GLY A 159 -18.18 31.65 39.62
C GLY A 159 -18.20 30.47 40.58
#